data_AF-A0A8B7UJ41-F1
#
_entry.id   AF-A0A8B7UJ41-F1
#
_cell.length_a   1.000
_cell.length_b   1.000
_cell.length_c   1.000
_cell.angle_alpha   90.00
_cell.angle_beta   90.00
_cell.angle_gamma   90.00
#
_symmetry.space_group_name_H-M   'P 1'
#
loop_
_entity.id
_entity.type
_entity.pdbx_description
1 polymer ?
#
loop_
_entity_poly.entity_id
_entity_poly.type
_entity_poly.pdbx_seq_one_letter_code
_entity_poly.pdbx_strand_id
1 'polypeptide(L)'
;MVFIPSVNGFRKAQEYYQKLEKKQVDEELLGQRNRFESLKLVTPYIQKAEAYESVVRIEGSLGQVAVSTCFSPRRAIDAVSHGTQEQDTGAASSQRLRVLSRIEKMFLQLLEIEEDQKDEIPQPFYSGQKSNQVEKLFQALKTQEQNNLEEAADSFLQVLSVRKGKTLVARLLPFLPHDRAVSLLLAITQHLPLLVRRDMADQALHMLFKPLGKCISQLTFRELLQGLQGLLVLPPGSSERPVAVILQNQFGISLLYALLSHGEQLLALDSSLEKPNSDHTAWTDLVVLIAWEIARMPAASLAEPLAFPRNLLPLFCHHVDKQLVQQLEARMELAWIY
;
A
#
# COMPACT_ATOMS: atom_id res chain seq x y z
N MET A 1 -13.56 23.51 -1.94
CA MET A 1 -14.49 24.63 -2.25
C MET A 1 -15.84 24.01 -2.59
N VAL A 2 -16.73 23.88 -1.60
CA VAL A 2 -18.05 23.26 -1.79
C VAL A 2 -18.96 24.29 -2.42
N PHE A 3 -19.40 24.05 -3.66
CA PHE A 3 -20.42 24.84 -4.31
C PHE A 3 -21.72 24.73 -3.50
N ILE A 4 -22.01 25.76 -2.69
CA ILE A 4 -23.33 25.95 -2.10
C ILE A 4 -24.20 26.53 -3.23
N PRO A 5 -25.24 25.84 -3.70
CA PRO A 5 -26.16 26.41 -4.67
C PRO A 5 -26.82 27.64 -4.04
N SER A 6 -26.72 28.78 -4.72
CA SER A 6 -27.34 30.03 -4.31
C SER A 6 -28.82 29.79 -3.96
N VAL A 7 -29.26 30.29 -2.79
CA VAL A 7 -30.66 30.29 -2.31
C VAL A 7 -31.65 30.79 -3.37
N ASN A 8 -31.17 31.58 -4.35
CA ASN A 8 -31.96 32.06 -5.48
C ASN A 8 -32.37 30.97 -6.48
N GLY A 9 -31.64 29.86 -6.58
CA GLY A 9 -31.99 28.74 -7.48
C GLY A 9 -33.19 27.95 -6.98
N PHE A 10 -33.25 27.70 -5.67
CA PHE A 10 -34.38 27.01 -5.02
C PHE A 10 -35.67 27.82 -5.13
N ARG A 11 -35.59 29.14 -4.91
CA ARG A 11 -36.76 30.02 -5.02
C ARG A 11 -37.29 30.09 -6.45
N LYS A 12 -36.42 30.14 -7.46
CA LYS A 12 -36.82 30.10 -8.88
C LYS A 12 -37.49 28.78 -9.28
N ALA A 13 -37.00 27.64 -8.78
CA ALA A 13 -37.64 26.35 -9.03
C ALA A 13 -39.04 26.30 -8.40
N GLN A 14 -39.18 26.79 -7.18
CA GLN A 14 -40.47 26.82 -6.48
C GLN A 14 -41.50 27.74 -7.18
N GLU A 15 -41.07 28.91 -7.64
CA GLU A 15 -41.91 29.82 -8.44
C GLU A 15 -42.31 29.22 -9.80
N TYR A 16 -41.43 28.43 -10.41
CA TYR A 16 -41.71 27.73 -11.66
C TYR A 16 -42.82 26.67 -11.49
N TYR A 17 -42.74 25.85 -10.44
CA TYR A 17 -43.77 24.84 -10.16
C TYR A 17 -45.11 25.47 -9.76
N GLN A 18 -45.12 26.55 -8.98
CA GLN A 18 -46.36 27.27 -8.67
C GLN A 18 -47.03 27.87 -9.91
N LYS A 19 -46.24 28.32 -10.91
CA LYS A 19 -46.79 28.78 -12.19
C LYS A 19 -47.36 27.65 -13.04
N LEU A 20 -46.78 26.44 -12.97
CA LEU A 20 -47.33 25.26 -13.64
C LEU A 20 -48.66 24.82 -13.03
N GLU A 21 -48.76 24.79 -11.70
CA GLU A 21 -50.01 24.45 -11.00
C GLU A 21 -51.11 25.46 -11.32
N LYS A 22 -50.79 26.76 -11.31
CA LYS A 22 -51.77 27.81 -11.61
C LYS A 22 -52.27 27.76 -13.06
N LYS A 23 -51.38 27.45 -14.02
CA LYS A 23 -51.77 27.20 -15.42
C LYS A 23 -52.69 25.99 -15.56
N GLN A 24 -52.45 24.93 -14.79
CA GLN A 24 -53.28 23.73 -14.81
C GLN A 24 -54.70 24.01 -14.29
N VAL A 25 -54.82 24.84 -13.25
CA VAL A 25 -56.11 25.28 -12.69
C VAL A 25 -56.86 26.21 -13.66
N ASP A 26 -56.16 27.14 -14.31
CA ASP A 26 -56.77 28.04 -15.31
C ASP A 26 -57.27 27.28 -16.55
N GLU A 27 -56.56 26.21 -16.95
CA GLU A 27 -56.94 25.32 -18.06
C GLU A 27 -58.15 24.42 -17.70
N GLU A 28 -58.29 24.03 -16.42
CA GLU A 28 -59.48 23.34 -15.90
C GLU A 28 -60.73 24.23 -15.86
N LEU A 29 -60.57 25.54 -15.57
CA LEU A 29 -61.68 26.51 -15.54
C LEU A 29 -62.21 26.89 -16.94
N LEU A 30 -61.35 26.84 -17.97
CA LEU A 30 -61.70 27.22 -19.34
C LEU A 30 -62.34 26.09 -20.17
N GLY A 31 -62.51 24.89 -19.60
CA GLY A 31 -63.31 23.82 -20.20
C GLY A 31 -62.80 23.30 -21.55
N GLN A 32 -61.55 23.60 -21.97
CA GLN A 32 -60.95 23.10 -23.20
C GLN A 32 -60.26 21.75 -22.95
N ARG A 33 -61.06 20.69 -22.82
CA ARG A 33 -60.56 19.32 -22.71
C ARG A 33 -60.23 18.77 -24.09
N ASN A 34 -59.10 19.17 -24.68
CA ASN A 34 -58.53 18.42 -25.80
C ASN A 34 -57.78 17.20 -25.26
N ARG A 35 -58.08 16.04 -25.84
CA ARG A 35 -57.62 14.71 -25.43
C ARG A 35 -56.09 14.61 -25.47
N PHE A 36 -55.44 14.93 -24.37
CA PHE A 36 -54.23 14.23 -23.96
C PHE A 36 -54.54 13.54 -22.65
N GLU A 37 -54.54 12.22 -22.70
CA GLU A 37 -54.83 11.31 -21.62
C GLU A 37 -53.84 11.59 -20.48
N SER A 38 -54.29 12.35 -19.48
CA SER A 38 -53.58 12.43 -18.21
C SER A 38 -53.50 11.00 -17.69
N LEU A 39 -52.29 10.41 -17.70
CA LEU A 39 -52.01 9.16 -17.00
C LEU A 39 -52.24 9.42 -15.50
N LYS A 40 -53.50 9.36 -15.09
CA LYS A 40 -53.89 9.36 -13.69
C LYS A 40 -53.42 8.03 -13.14
N LEU A 41 -52.36 8.07 -12.33
CA LEU A 41 -52.08 7.01 -11.39
C LEU A 41 -53.28 6.90 -10.45
N VAL A 42 -54.21 6.03 -10.80
CA VAL A 42 -55.25 5.57 -9.88
C VAL A 42 -54.54 4.72 -8.85
N THR A 43 -54.10 5.34 -7.77
CA THR A 43 -53.76 4.59 -6.57
C THR A 43 -55.08 4.17 -5.95
N PRO A 44 -55.39 2.87 -5.81
CA PRO A 44 -56.52 2.46 -5.01
C PRO A 44 -56.28 3.00 -3.60
N TYR A 45 -57.22 3.78 -3.08
CA TYR A 45 -57.19 4.22 -1.69
C TYR A 45 -57.43 2.99 -0.82
N ILE A 46 -56.34 2.32 -0.42
CA ILE A 46 -56.37 1.18 0.48
C ILE A 46 -56.64 1.75 1.87
N GLN A 47 -57.84 1.48 2.39
CA GLN A 47 -58.18 1.75 3.78
C GLN A 47 -57.13 1.09 4.68
N LYS A 48 -56.59 1.84 5.66
CA LYS A 48 -55.64 1.33 6.64
C LYS A 48 -56.25 0.10 7.32
N ALA A 49 -55.80 -1.09 6.94
CA ALA A 49 -56.14 -2.32 7.64
C ALA A 49 -55.47 -2.27 9.02
N GLU A 50 -56.28 -2.38 10.07
CA GLU A 50 -55.81 -2.59 11.43
C GLU A 50 -55.07 -3.95 11.53
N ALA A 51 -53.92 -3.91 12.20
CA ALA A 51 -53.06 -5.04 12.56
C ALA A 51 -52.56 -5.91 11.39
N TYR A 52 -51.47 -5.48 10.75
CA TYR A 52 -50.66 -6.33 9.87
C TYR A 52 -49.64 -7.14 10.70
N GLU A 53 -49.70 -8.47 10.65
CA GLU A 53 -48.67 -9.33 11.24
C GLU A 53 -47.35 -9.17 10.47
N SER A 54 -46.40 -8.46 11.07
CA SER A 54 -45.16 -8.03 10.42
C SER A 54 -44.14 -9.14 10.15
N VAL A 55 -44.47 -10.40 10.44
CA VAL A 55 -43.53 -11.51 10.40
C VAL A 55 -44.17 -12.75 9.76
N VAL A 56 -43.65 -13.17 8.61
CA VAL A 56 -44.05 -14.42 7.96
C VAL A 56 -42.94 -15.45 8.16
N ARG A 57 -43.31 -16.63 8.67
CA ARG A 57 -42.39 -17.76 8.82
C ARG A 57 -42.51 -18.64 7.58
N ILE A 58 -41.51 -18.57 6.70
CA ILE A 58 -41.47 -19.39 5.49
C ILE A 58 -40.87 -20.75 5.88
N GLU A 59 -41.62 -21.83 5.70
CA GLU A 59 -41.16 -23.19 6.00
C GLU A 59 -39.87 -23.51 5.24
N GLY A 60 -38.85 -24.00 5.96
CA GLY A 60 -37.52 -24.29 5.40
C GLY A 60 -36.49 -23.16 5.47
N SER A 61 -36.86 -21.96 5.94
CA SER A 61 -35.91 -20.87 6.20
C SER A 61 -35.31 -20.95 7.61
N LEU A 62 -34.02 -20.62 7.74
CA LEU A 62 -33.28 -20.62 9.02
C LEU A 62 -33.65 -19.44 9.96
N GLY A 63 -34.62 -18.59 9.58
CA GLY A 63 -35.00 -17.39 10.32
C GLY A 63 -36.39 -16.86 9.97
N GLN A 64 -36.81 -15.78 10.63
CA GLN A 64 -38.07 -15.09 10.35
C GLN A 64 -37.85 -13.98 9.32
N VAL A 65 -38.68 -13.92 8.27
CA VAL A 65 -38.57 -12.89 7.22
C VAL A 65 -39.62 -11.82 7.48
N ALA A 66 -39.17 -10.59 7.79
CA ALA A 66 -40.06 -9.44 7.92
C ALA A 66 -40.44 -8.93 6.51
N VAL A 67 -41.74 -8.88 6.21
CA VAL A 67 -42.23 -8.38 4.92
C VAL A 67 -42.32 -6.86 4.99
N SER A 68 -41.53 -6.16 4.19
CA SER A 68 -41.56 -4.70 4.12
C SER A 68 -42.68 -4.24 3.18
N THR A 69 -43.45 -3.23 3.62
CA THR A 69 -44.45 -2.58 2.77
C THR A 69 -43.80 -1.55 1.86
N CYS A 70 -44.47 -1.19 0.75
CA CYS A 70 -44.03 -0.15 -0.19
C CYS A 70 -43.83 1.25 0.44
N PHE A 71 -44.27 1.44 1.69
CA PHE A 71 -44.09 2.69 2.45
C PHE A 71 -42.84 2.70 3.36
N SER A 72 -42.12 1.59 3.53
CA SER A 72 -40.91 1.56 4.38
C SER A 72 -39.90 0.48 3.93
N PRO A 73 -39.29 0.63 2.72
CA PRO A 73 -38.48 -0.40 2.07
C PRO A 73 -37.20 -0.80 2.83
N ARG A 74 -36.74 0.00 3.81
CA ARG A 74 -35.47 -0.23 4.52
C ARG A 74 -35.53 -1.29 5.62
N ARG A 75 -36.71 -1.82 5.97
CA ARG A 75 -36.87 -2.75 7.12
C ARG A 75 -36.75 -4.24 6.79
N ALA A 76 -36.58 -4.62 5.52
CA ALA A 76 -36.46 -6.03 5.13
C ALA A 76 -35.07 -6.65 5.39
N ILE A 77 -34.07 -5.81 5.69
CA ILE A 77 -32.69 -6.27 5.94
C ILE A 77 -32.22 -5.62 7.25
N ASP A 78 -32.69 -6.15 8.37
CA ASP A 78 -32.00 -5.99 9.64
C ASP A 78 -31.44 -7.37 9.99
N ALA A 79 -30.20 -7.60 9.55
CA ALA A 79 -29.50 -8.85 9.86
C ALA A 79 -29.20 -8.82 11.36
N VAL A 80 -30.03 -9.51 12.14
CA VAL A 80 -29.74 -9.83 13.53
C VAL A 80 -28.39 -10.54 13.54
N SER A 81 -27.35 -9.82 13.95
CA SER A 81 -26.03 -10.38 14.22
C SER A 81 -26.17 -11.33 15.40
N HIS A 82 -26.52 -12.57 15.11
CA HIS A 82 -26.44 -13.66 16.06
C HIS A 82 -25.00 -13.81 16.49
N GLY A 83 -24.75 -13.39 17.74
CA GLY A 83 -23.46 -13.43 18.38
C GLY A 83 -22.86 -14.83 18.30
N THR A 84 -21.75 -14.91 17.57
CA THR A 84 -20.76 -15.97 17.74
C THR A 84 -19.44 -15.26 18.03
N GLN A 85 -19.14 -15.08 19.32
CA GLN A 85 -17.79 -14.91 19.84
C GLN A 85 -16.89 -13.86 19.12
N GLU A 86 -17.32 -12.60 19.06
CA GLU A 86 -16.51 -11.47 18.57
C GLU A 86 -16.08 -10.52 19.70
N GLN A 87 -15.34 -11.01 20.71
CA GLN A 87 -14.64 -10.09 21.62
C GLN A 87 -13.22 -9.74 21.14
N ASP A 88 -12.57 -10.59 20.34
CA ASP A 88 -11.21 -10.34 19.84
C ASP A 88 -11.15 -9.74 18.41
N THR A 89 -12.22 -9.89 17.60
CA THR A 89 -12.28 -9.39 16.21
C THR A 89 -12.55 -7.89 16.10
N GLY A 90 -13.18 -7.28 17.10
CA GLY A 90 -13.52 -5.86 17.12
C GLY A 90 -12.27 -4.96 17.17
N ALA A 91 -11.29 -5.32 18.00
CA ALA A 91 -10.04 -4.58 18.14
C ALA A 91 -9.19 -4.63 16.86
N ALA A 92 -8.99 -5.83 16.29
CA ALA A 92 -8.21 -6.01 15.06
C ALA A 92 -8.85 -5.33 13.83
N SER A 93 -10.18 -5.38 13.70
CA SER A 93 -10.88 -4.68 12.61
C SER A 93 -10.75 -3.16 12.75
N SER A 94 -10.85 -2.63 13.98
CA SER A 94 -10.70 -1.20 14.25
C SER A 94 -9.26 -0.71 13.97
N GLN A 95 -8.25 -1.52 14.27
CA GLN A 95 -6.84 -1.23 13.99
C GLN A 95 -6.57 -1.19 12.49
N ARG A 96 -7.05 -2.19 11.74
CA ARG A 96 -6.92 -2.23 10.27
C ARG A 96 -7.58 -1.00 9.63
N LEU A 97 -8.77 -0.62 10.07
CA LEU A 97 -9.45 0.58 9.61
C LEU A 97 -8.65 1.86 9.91
N ARG A 98 -7.99 1.94 11.08
CA ARG A 98 -7.12 3.07 11.44
C ARG A 98 -5.92 3.18 10.51
N VAL A 99 -5.23 2.07 10.23
CA VAL A 99 -4.10 2.02 9.30
C VAL A 99 -4.54 2.48 7.92
N LEU A 100 -5.66 1.97 7.40
CA LEU A 100 -6.20 2.35 6.10
C LEU A 100 -6.56 3.84 6.03
N SER A 101 -7.25 4.37 7.06
CA SER A 101 -7.57 5.80 7.13
C SER A 101 -6.33 6.67 7.16
N ARG A 102 -5.29 6.25 7.88
CA ARG A 102 -4.00 6.95 7.93
C ARG A 102 -3.30 6.92 6.57
N ILE A 103 -3.27 5.78 5.90
CA ILE A 103 -2.74 5.67 4.53
C ILE A 103 -3.49 6.62 3.60
N GLU A 104 -4.82 6.69 3.70
CA GLU A 104 -5.62 7.59 2.85
C GLU A 104 -5.23 9.05 3.05
N LYS A 105 -5.13 9.50 4.30
CA LYS A 105 -4.73 10.88 4.63
C LYS A 105 -3.33 11.21 4.11
N MET A 106 -2.37 10.31 4.31
CA MET A 106 -1.01 10.46 3.80
C MET A 106 -0.97 10.48 2.26
N PHE A 107 -1.81 9.68 1.61
CA PHE A 107 -1.89 9.64 0.16
C PHE A 107 -2.45 10.93 -0.42
N LEU A 108 -3.46 11.54 0.21
CA LEU A 108 -3.96 12.86 -0.20
C LEU A 108 -2.87 13.93 -0.09
N GLN A 109 -2.10 13.94 0.99
CA GLN A 109 -0.95 14.85 1.14
C GLN A 109 0.12 14.63 0.07
N LEU A 110 0.40 13.38 -0.31
CA LEU A 110 1.32 13.08 -1.39
C LEU A 110 0.82 13.62 -2.74
N LEU A 111 -0.48 13.50 -3.01
CA LEU A 111 -1.06 14.02 -4.26
C LEU A 111 -0.95 15.54 -4.35
N GLU A 112 -1.14 16.26 -3.24
CA GLU A 112 -0.92 17.71 -3.17
C GLU A 112 0.54 18.08 -3.53
N ILE A 113 1.51 17.34 -3.00
CA ILE A 113 2.95 17.55 -3.30
C ILE A 113 3.27 17.29 -4.77
N GLU A 114 2.66 16.27 -5.38
CA GLU A 114 2.87 15.94 -6.79
C GLU A 114 2.17 16.92 -7.75
N GLU A 115 1.01 17.46 -7.38
CA GLU A 115 0.32 18.49 -8.16
C GLU A 115 1.14 19.79 -8.19
N ASP A 116 1.65 20.23 -7.03
CA ASP A 116 2.52 21.41 -6.90
C ASP A 116 3.83 21.29 -7.71
N GLN A 117 4.21 20.09 -8.16
CA GLN A 117 5.37 19.85 -9.02
C GLN A 117 5.02 20.01 -10.52
N LYS A 118 3.80 19.65 -10.93
CA LYS A 118 3.39 19.76 -12.35
C LYS A 118 3.17 21.20 -12.79
N ASP A 119 2.84 22.08 -11.86
CA ASP A 119 2.60 23.51 -12.10
C ASP A 119 3.89 24.37 -12.03
N GLU A 120 5.09 23.76 -12.16
CA GLU A 120 6.38 24.44 -11.93
C GLU A 120 6.68 25.57 -12.92
N ILE A 121 6.32 26.78 -12.50
CA ILE A 121 7.08 28.01 -12.75
C ILE A 121 8.15 28.09 -11.64
N PRO A 122 9.46 28.15 -11.97
CA PRO A 122 10.52 28.12 -10.98
C PRO A 122 10.55 29.42 -10.16
N GLN A 123 10.00 29.39 -8.95
CA GLN A 123 10.12 30.48 -7.97
C GLN A 123 10.72 29.96 -6.64
N PRO A 124 11.73 30.65 -6.08
CA PRO A 124 12.53 30.14 -4.95
C PRO A 124 11.75 30.03 -3.62
N PHE A 125 10.65 30.76 -3.45
CA PHE A 125 9.83 30.76 -2.21
C PHE A 125 9.07 29.44 -1.98
N TYR A 126 8.76 28.69 -3.04
CA TYR A 126 7.99 27.45 -2.95
C TYR A 126 8.83 26.24 -2.47
N SER A 127 10.15 26.31 -2.56
CA SER A 127 11.05 25.19 -2.21
C SER A 127 11.00 24.81 -0.72
N GLY A 128 10.96 25.80 0.19
CA GLY A 128 10.92 25.58 1.63
C GLY A 128 9.60 25.02 2.13
N GLN A 129 8.47 25.44 1.54
CA GLN A 129 7.15 24.94 1.90
C GLN A 129 6.94 23.48 1.46
N LYS A 130 7.41 23.12 0.27
CA LYS A 130 7.44 21.74 -0.24
C LYS A 130 8.26 20.81 0.66
N SER A 131 9.48 21.22 1.04
CA SER A 131 10.33 20.44 1.95
C SER A 131 9.65 20.18 3.31
N ASN A 132 8.96 21.19 3.86
CA ASN A 132 8.22 21.04 5.11
C ASN A 132 7.02 20.08 4.99
N GLN A 133 6.31 20.05 3.86
CA GLN A 133 5.20 19.11 3.64
C GLN A 133 5.72 17.66 3.52
N VAL A 134 6.80 17.46 2.76
CA VAL A 134 7.45 16.15 2.62
C VAL A 134 7.95 15.65 3.97
N GLU A 135 8.58 16.51 4.77
CA GLU A 135 9.05 16.12 6.10
C GLU A 135 7.87 15.77 7.02
N LYS A 136 6.77 16.54 7.00
CA LYS A 136 5.55 16.19 7.76
C LYS A 136 5.00 14.82 7.35
N LEU A 137 4.98 14.53 6.05
CA LEU A 137 4.51 13.24 5.53
C LEU A 137 5.46 12.09 5.94
N PHE A 138 6.77 12.30 5.89
CA PHE A 138 7.76 11.34 6.38
C PHE A 138 7.59 11.09 7.88
N GLN A 139 7.43 12.14 8.67
CA GLN A 139 7.18 12.01 10.11
C GLN A 139 5.88 11.23 10.33
N ALA A 140 4.80 11.58 9.63
CA ALA A 140 3.52 10.86 9.69
C ALA A 140 3.62 9.40 9.26
N LEU A 141 4.59 9.01 8.42
CA LEU A 141 4.86 7.62 8.06
C LEU A 141 5.61 6.87 9.17
N LYS A 142 6.56 7.53 9.84
CA LYS A 142 7.35 6.97 10.95
C LYS A 142 6.65 7.07 12.31
N THR A 143 5.64 7.94 12.47
CA THR A 143 5.04 8.22 13.79
C THR A 143 4.46 6.95 14.39
N GLN A 144 4.85 6.69 15.63
CA GLN A 144 4.36 5.62 16.48
C GLN A 144 3.14 6.18 17.25
N GLU A 145 1.94 5.64 17.03
CA GLU A 145 0.80 6.02 17.87
C GLU A 145 1.06 5.49 19.29
N GLN A 146 1.23 6.40 20.25
CA GLN A 146 1.72 6.17 21.62
C GLN A 146 0.79 5.37 22.55
N ASN A 147 -0.17 4.60 22.02
CA ASN A 147 -1.25 4.07 22.85
C ASN A 147 -1.05 2.64 23.35
N ASN A 148 -0.12 1.85 22.79
CA ASN A 148 0.18 0.50 23.29
C ASN A 148 1.69 0.20 23.18
N LEU A 149 2.33 -0.07 24.32
CA LEU A 149 3.78 -0.32 24.45
C LEU A 149 4.26 -1.58 23.68
N GLU A 150 3.32 -2.46 23.29
CA GLU A 150 3.60 -3.75 22.64
C GLU A 150 3.36 -3.75 21.11
N GLU A 151 2.50 -2.84 20.60
CA GLU A 151 2.21 -2.68 19.15
C GLU A 151 3.13 -1.66 18.46
N ALA A 152 4.06 -1.13 19.22
CA ALA A 152 4.79 0.09 18.96
C ALA A 152 5.87 -0.06 17.87
N ALA A 153 6.31 -1.29 17.59
CA ALA A 153 7.39 -1.55 16.63
C ALA A 153 6.97 -1.48 15.15
N ASP A 154 5.67 -1.51 14.83
CA ASP A 154 5.23 -1.92 13.50
C ASP A 154 4.38 -0.90 12.73
N SER A 155 4.29 0.37 13.13
CA SER A 155 3.47 1.35 12.39
C SER A 155 3.87 1.49 10.92
N PHE A 156 5.18 1.54 10.64
CA PHE A 156 5.69 1.60 9.26
C PHE A 156 5.47 0.27 8.52
N LEU A 157 5.65 -0.87 9.20
CA LEU A 157 5.43 -2.19 8.61
C LEU A 157 3.94 -2.45 8.31
N GLN A 158 3.03 -1.95 9.13
CA GLN A 158 1.59 -1.98 8.89
C GLN A 158 1.23 -1.23 7.61
N VAL A 159 1.85 -0.07 7.35
CA VAL A 159 1.68 0.65 6.08
C VAL A 159 2.17 -0.18 4.89
N LEU A 160 3.38 -0.76 4.99
CA LEU A 160 3.94 -1.61 3.92
C LEU A 160 3.24 -2.97 3.75
N SER A 161 2.40 -3.37 4.71
CA SER A 161 1.57 -4.57 4.60
C SER A 161 0.36 -4.36 3.68
N VAL A 162 0.03 -3.11 3.33
CA VAL A 162 -1.09 -2.76 2.44
C VAL A 162 -0.56 -2.34 1.07
N ARG A 163 -1.13 -2.86 -0.03
CA ARG A 163 -0.76 -2.46 -1.40
C ARG A 163 -0.68 -0.94 -1.62
N LYS A 164 -1.70 -0.17 -1.20
CA LYS A 164 -1.70 1.29 -1.32
C LYS A 164 -0.59 1.96 -0.49
N GLY A 165 -0.23 1.40 0.65
CA GLY A 165 0.89 1.87 1.46
C GLY A 165 2.25 1.61 0.80
N LYS A 166 2.44 0.48 0.10
CA LYS A 166 3.63 0.23 -0.73
C LYS A 166 3.73 1.24 -1.87
N THR A 167 2.61 1.52 -2.55
CA THR A 167 2.55 2.56 -3.60
C THR A 167 2.86 3.95 -3.06
N LEU A 168 2.33 4.30 -1.88
CA LEU A 168 2.61 5.55 -1.19
C LEU A 168 4.12 5.72 -0.96
N VAL A 169 4.78 4.72 -0.37
CA VAL A 169 6.23 4.76 -0.11
C VAL A 169 7.04 4.81 -1.41
N ALA A 170 6.66 4.03 -2.42
CA ALA A 170 7.33 4.03 -3.73
C ALA A 170 7.31 5.41 -4.40
N ARG A 171 6.18 6.13 -4.29
CA ARG A 171 6.00 7.47 -4.87
C ARG A 171 6.57 8.58 -3.99
N LEU A 172 6.63 8.38 -2.67
CA LEU A 172 7.24 9.33 -1.74
C LEU A 172 8.78 9.36 -1.86
N LEU A 173 9.42 8.21 -2.08
CA LEU A 173 10.88 8.07 -2.10
C LEU A 173 11.62 9.13 -2.95
N PRO A 174 11.21 9.45 -4.19
CA PRO A 174 11.86 10.49 -5.00
C PRO A 174 11.81 11.91 -4.43
N PHE A 175 10.87 12.20 -3.52
CA PHE A 175 10.73 13.52 -2.90
C PHE A 175 11.53 13.65 -1.60
N LEU A 176 11.97 12.53 -1.02
CA LEU A 176 12.67 12.53 0.25
C LEU A 176 14.11 13.01 0.10
N PRO A 177 14.65 13.76 1.07
CA PRO A 177 16.09 13.99 1.15
C PRO A 177 16.82 12.67 1.41
N HIS A 178 18.10 12.62 1.03
CA HIS A 178 18.92 11.42 1.04
C HIS A 178 18.85 10.66 2.38
N ASP A 179 19.12 11.32 3.51
CA ASP A 179 19.11 10.71 4.85
C ASP A 179 17.80 10.00 5.20
N ARG A 180 16.67 10.57 4.74
CA ARG A 180 15.33 10.03 4.99
C ARG A 180 15.05 8.83 4.09
N ALA A 181 15.47 8.88 2.82
CA ALA A 181 15.38 7.76 1.91
C ALA A 181 16.23 6.57 2.39
N VAL A 182 17.46 6.82 2.85
CA VAL A 182 18.34 5.80 3.45
C VAL A 182 17.68 5.19 4.69
N SER A 183 17.12 6.01 5.59
CA SER A 183 16.39 5.52 6.77
C SER A 183 15.20 4.62 6.43
N LEU A 184 14.50 4.86 5.32
CA LEU A 184 13.45 3.95 4.84
C LEU A 184 14.02 2.66 4.25
N LEU A 185 15.08 2.76 3.43
CA LEU A 185 15.74 1.60 2.86
C LEU A 185 16.24 0.66 3.97
N LEU A 186 16.94 1.19 4.97
CA LEU A 186 17.43 0.41 6.11
C LEU A 186 16.30 -0.30 6.86
N ALA A 187 15.20 0.42 7.14
CA ALA A 187 14.02 -0.17 7.77
C ALA A 187 13.37 -1.26 6.90
N ILE A 188 13.31 -1.07 5.58
CA ILE A 188 12.79 -2.09 4.66
C ILE A 188 13.71 -3.32 4.66
N THR A 189 15.03 -3.14 4.56
CA THR A 189 16.00 -4.24 4.54
C THR A 189 15.98 -5.04 5.84
N GLN A 190 15.90 -4.37 7.00
CA GLN A 190 15.84 -5.03 8.30
C GLN A 190 14.59 -5.91 8.49
N HIS A 191 13.47 -5.52 7.90
CA HIS A 191 12.20 -6.23 8.04
C HIS A 191 11.77 -6.97 6.76
N LEU A 192 12.66 -7.10 5.78
CA LEU A 192 12.32 -7.64 4.47
C LEU A 192 11.74 -9.06 4.52
N PRO A 193 12.30 -10.02 5.29
CA PRO A 193 11.72 -11.37 5.36
C PRO A 193 10.27 -11.37 5.85
N LEU A 194 9.92 -10.48 6.79
CA LEU A 194 8.56 -10.33 7.29
C LEU A 194 7.63 -9.71 6.24
N LEU A 195 8.12 -8.67 5.53
CA LEU A 195 7.37 -8.02 4.46
C LEU A 195 7.08 -8.97 3.30
N VAL A 196 8.06 -9.79 2.91
CA VAL A 196 7.90 -10.81 1.85
C VAL A 196 6.78 -11.79 2.21
N ARG A 197 6.77 -12.30 3.46
CA ARG A 197 5.70 -13.20 3.93
C ARG A 197 4.32 -12.53 3.90
N ARG A 198 4.24 -11.25 4.26
CA ARG A 198 2.97 -10.48 4.23
C ARG A 198 2.53 -10.08 2.81
N ASP A 199 3.41 -10.13 1.81
CA ASP A 199 3.12 -9.72 0.42
C ASP A 199 2.60 -10.86 -0.48
N MET A 200 2.42 -12.08 0.03
CA MET A 200 2.05 -13.24 -0.79
C MET A 200 0.72 -13.08 -1.54
N ALA A 201 -0.25 -12.35 -0.98
CA ALA A 201 -1.53 -12.10 -1.63
C ALA A 201 -1.50 -10.93 -2.63
N ASP A 202 -0.75 -9.87 -2.32
CA ASP A 202 -0.76 -8.61 -3.08
C ASP A 202 0.32 -8.55 -4.18
N GLN A 203 1.43 -9.30 -3.99
CA GLN A 203 2.63 -9.32 -4.83
C GLN A 203 3.07 -7.93 -5.32
N ALA A 204 3.02 -6.95 -4.41
CA ALA A 204 3.11 -5.53 -4.72
C ALA A 204 4.47 -4.92 -4.32
N LEU A 205 5.34 -5.65 -3.63
CA LEU A 205 6.64 -5.15 -3.18
C LEU A 205 7.56 -4.74 -4.35
N HIS A 206 7.44 -5.38 -5.52
CA HIS A 206 8.25 -5.05 -6.70
C HIS A 206 8.15 -3.58 -7.12
N MET A 207 7.05 -2.87 -6.80
CA MET A 207 6.90 -1.44 -7.08
C MET A 207 7.96 -0.57 -6.39
N LEU A 208 8.51 -1.04 -5.27
CA LEU A 208 9.57 -0.34 -4.53
C LEU A 208 10.94 -0.49 -5.20
N PHE A 209 11.12 -1.44 -6.13
CA PHE A 209 12.44 -1.75 -6.69
C PHE A 209 13.08 -0.58 -7.42
N LYS A 210 12.34 0.08 -8.32
CA LYS A 210 12.85 1.24 -9.08
C LYS A 210 13.25 2.42 -8.17
N PRO A 211 12.38 2.92 -7.26
CA PRO A 211 12.75 4.05 -6.41
C PRO A 211 13.85 3.69 -5.40
N LEU A 212 13.86 2.48 -4.84
CA LEU A 212 14.94 2.03 -3.97
C LEU A 212 16.25 1.83 -4.74
N GLY A 213 16.22 1.37 -5.99
CA GLY A 213 17.40 1.26 -6.83
C GLY A 213 18.11 2.61 -7.04
N LYS A 214 17.34 3.70 -7.18
CA LYS A 214 17.91 5.06 -7.21
C LYS A 214 18.55 5.43 -5.87
N CYS A 215 17.89 5.13 -4.75
CA CYS A 215 18.45 5.34 -3.41
C CYS A 215 19.75 4.55 -3.22
N ILE A 216 19.79 3.28 -3.67
CA ILE A 216 20.96 2.41 -3.57
C ILE A 216 22.16 3.00 -4.29
N SER A 217 21.97 3.53 -5.50
CA SER A 217 23.06 4.15 -6.28
C SER A 217 23.73 5.34 -5.61
N GLN A 218 23.11 5.91 -4.57
CA GLN A 218 23.62 7.07 -3.83
C GLN A 218 24.18 6.71 -2.45
N LEU A 219 24.11 5.44 -2.04
CA LEU A 219 24.56 5.04 -0.70
C LEU A 219 26.07 5.19 -0.55
N THR A 220 26.48 5.56 0.66
CA THR A 220 27.85 5.37 1.12
C THR A 220 28.13 3.90 1.42
N PHE A 221 29.40 3.49 1.44
CA PHE A 221 29.79 2.11 1.73
C PHE A 221 29.27 1.63 3.09
N ARG A 222 29.26 2.51 4.09
CA ARG A 222 28.79 2.18 5.44
C ARG A 222 27.28 1.94 5.51
N GLU A 223 26.49 2.78 4.85
CA GLU A 223 25.02 2.62 4.79
C GLU A 223 24.64 1.37 4.01
N LEU A 224 25.39 1.05 2.94
CA LEU A 224 25.21 -0.18 2.18
C LEU A 224 25.49 -1.42 3.03
N LEU A 225 26.57 -1.40 3.81
CA LEU A 225 26.92 -2.49 4.73
C LEU A 225 25.82 -2.69 5.78
N GLN A 226 25.29 -1.60 6.34
CA GLN A 226 24.16 -1.65 7.27
C GLN A 226 22.90 -2.25 6.62
N GLY A 227 22.60 -1.89 5.38
CA GLY A 227 21.48 -2.45 4.63
C GLY A 227 21.62 -3.95 4.40
N LEU A 228 22.80 -4.41 3.99
CA LEU A 228 23.08 -5.83 3.81
C LEU A 228 23.03 -6.60 5.13
N GLN A 229 23.60 -6.07 6.20
CA GLN A 229 23.50 -6.65 7.54
C GLN A 229 22.03 -6.75 7.98
N GLY A 230 21.23 -5.71 7.69
CA GLY A 230 19.79 -5.70 7.94
C GLY A 230 19.05 -6.88 7.32
N LEU A 231 19.39 -7.26 6.08
CA LEU A 231 18.81 -8.43 5.40
C LEU A 231 19.14 -9.76 6.10
N LEU A 232 20.25 -9.82 6.83
CA LEU A 232 20.71 -11.01 7.54
C LEU A 232 20.21 -11.09 8.98
N VAL A 233 19.58 -10.03 9.50
CA VAL A 233 19.07 -10.01 10.88
C VAL A 233 17.98 -11.07 11.02
N LEU A 234 18.17 -12.00 11.95
CA LEU A 234 17.18 -13.03 12.25
C LEU A 234 16.00 -12.42 13.02
N PRO A 235 14.75 -12.55 12.54
CA PRO A 235 13.58 -12.12 13.29
C PRO A 235 13.46 -12.89 14.61
N PRO A 236 13.09 -12.22 15.72
CA PRO A 236 12.90 -12.88 17.01
C PRO A 236 11.83 -13.98 16.90
N GLY A 237 12.17 -15.18 17.38
CA GLY A 237 11.25 -16.33 17.36
C GLY A 237 11.19 -17.12 16.04
N SER A 238 12.05 -16.80 15.06
CA SER A 238 12.13 -17.57 13.80
C SER A 238 13.36 -18.49 13.75
N SER A 239 13.17 -19.72 13.28
CA SER A 239 14.24 -20.71 13.02
C SER A 239 14.72 -20.72 11.57
N GLU A 240 13.98 -20.05 10.66
CA GLU A 240 14.29 -19.97 9.25
C GLU A 240 15.38 -18.93 8.96
N ARG A 241 16.29 -19.27 8.04
CA ARG A 241 17.35 -18.35 7.61
C ARG A 241 16.75 -17.18 6.81
N PRO A 242 16.99 -15.92 7.22
CA PRO A 242 16.45 -14.73 6.54
C PRO A 242 16.76 -14.69 5.04
N VAL A 243 17.99 -15.07 4.67
CA VAL A 243 18.47 -15.07 3.29
C VAL A 243 17.65 -15.99 2.39
N ALA A 244 17.26 -17.17 2.89
CA ALA A 244 16.50 -18.12 2.09
C ALA A 244 15.12 -17.56 1.70
N VAL A 245 14.44 -16.85 2.62
CA VAL A 245 13.16 -16.19 2.35
C VAL A 245 13.32 -15.08 1.32
N ILE A 246 14.42 -14.32 1.40
CA ILE A 246 14.73 -13.23 0.46
C ILE A 246 15.01 -13.78 -0.94
N LEU A 247 15.81 -14.84 -1.04
CA LEU A 247 16.19 -15.48 -2.30
C LEU A 247 15.01 -16.19 -3.01
N GLN A 248 14.00 -16.63 -2.25
CA GLN A 248 12.76 -17.20 -2.79
C GLN A 248 11.77 -16.14 -3.31
N ASN A 249 12.04 -14.85 -3.09
CA ASN A 249 11.15 -13.78 -3.51
C ASN A 249 11.80 -12.90 -4.58
N GLN A 250 11.08 -12.66 -5.68
CA GLN A 250 11.56 -11.86 -6.81
C GLN A 250 12.04 -10.46 -6.40
N PHE A 251 11.29 -9.74 -5.56
CA PHE A 251 11.74 -8.43 -5.07
C PHE A 251 12.94 -8.55 -4.13
N GLY A 252 12.92 -9.55 -3.24
CA GLY A 252 13.98 -9.81 -2.28
C GLY A 252 15.34 -10.07 -2.94
N ILE A 253 15.41 -11.04 -3.87
CA ILE A 253 16.64 -11.36 -4.59
C ILE A 253 17.14 -10.16 -5.41
N SER A 254 16.22 -9.40 -6.03
CA SER A 254 16.57 -8.22 -6.82
C SER A 254 17.20 -7.12 -5.96
N LEU A 255 16.66 -6.88 -4.77
CA LEU A 255 17.19 -5.88 -3.84
C LEU A 255 18.57 -6.27 -3.32
N LEU A 256 18.74 -7.56 -2.96
CA LEU A 256 20.03 -8.12 -2.54
C LEU A 256 21.08 -7.95 -3.64
N TYR A 257 20.73 -8.29 -4.88
CA TYR A 257 21.60 -8.16 -6.05
C TYR A 257 21.97 -6.71 -6.35
N ALA A 258 21.02 -5.77 -6.23
CA ALA A 258 21.29 -4.35 -6.39
C ALA A 258 22.28 -3.81 -5.34
N LEU A 259 22.13 -4.22 -4.07
CA LEU A 259 23.05 -3.86 -2.99
C LEU A 259 24.44 -4.45 -3.21
N LEU A 260 24.54 -5.73 -3.56
CA LEU A 260 25.84 -6.36 -3.85
C LEU A 260 26.56 -5.69 -5.03
N SER A 261 25.81 -5.39 -6.10
CA SER A 261 26.34 -4.70 -7.27
C SER A 261 26.88 -3.31 -6.95
N HIS A 262 26.14 -2.51 -6.16
CA HIS A 262 26.60 -1.18 -5.78
C HIS A 262 27.81 -1.24 -4.85
N GLY A 263 27.85 -2.21 -3.94
CA GLY A 263 28.99 -2.40 -3.03
C GLY A 263 30.29 -2.69 -3.78
N GLU A 264 30.23 -3.55 -4.81
CA GLU A 264 31.38 -3.80 -5.69
C GLU A 264 31.83 -2.53 -6.44
N GLN A 265 30.89 -1.70 -6.90
CA GLN A 265 31.21 -0.44 -7.57
C GLN A 265 31.92 0.55 -6.64
N LEU A 266 31.46 0.66 -5.39
CA LEU A 266 32.11 1.51 -4.39
C LEU A 266 33.54 1.04 -4.10
N LEU A 267 33.76 -0.28 -3.98
CA LEU A 267 35.09 -0.83 -3.74
C LEU A 267 36.04 -0.68 -4.94
N ALA A 268 35.53 -0.81 -6.16
CA ALA A 268 36.32 -0.58 -7.37
C ALA A 268 36.78 0.89 -7.49
N LEU A 269 35.98 1.84 -6.97
CA LEU A 269 36.33 3.26 -6.93
C LEU A 269 37.31 3.59 -5.80
N ASP A 270 37.23 2.89 -4.66
CA ASP A 270 38.05 3.10 -3.46
C ASP A 270 39.49 2.55 -3.54
N SER A 271 40.02 2.36 -4.75
CA SER A 271 41.37 1.87 -5.07
C SER A 271 42.57 2.65 -4.47
N SER A 272 42.33 3.62 -3.57
CA SER A 272 43.34 4.49 -2.97
C SER A 272 43.73 4.21 -1.51
N LEU A 273 43.13 3.23 -0.81
CA LEU A 273 43.40 3.06 0.64
C LEU A 273 44.03 1.72 1.02
N GLU A 274 45.36 1.82 1.21
CA GLU A 274 46.21 0.90 1.94
C GLU A 274 45.76 0.75 3.41
N LYS A 275 44.86 -0.21 3.69
CA LYS A 275 44.79 -1.08 4.89
C LYS A 275 43.42 -1.74 4.96
N PRO A 276 43.33 -3.01 5.42
CA PRO A 276 42.04 -3.63 5.68
C PRO A 276 41.33 -2.88 6.82
N ASN A 277 40.36 -2.05 6.45
CA ASN A 277 39.38 -1.47 7.37
C ASN A 277 38.43 -2.58 7.85
N SER A 278 37.91 -2.48 9.08
CA SER A 278 36.93 -3.43 9.63
C SER A 278 35.68 -3.57 8.75
N ASP A 279 35.35 -2.53 8.01
CA ASP A 279 34.20 -2.51 7.10
C ASP A 279 34.47 -3.37 5.83
N HIS A 280 35.72 -3.46 5.35
CA HIS A 280 36.09 -4.32 4.23
C HIS A 280 36.08 -5.80 4.61
N THR A 281 36.51 -6.13 5.82
CA THR A 281 36.42 -7.51 6.33
C THR A 281 34.96 -7.91 6.50
N ALA A 282 34.13 -7.03 7.08
CA ALA A 282 32.70 -7.28 7.23
C ALA A 282 32.00 -7.45 5.86
N TRP A 283 32.34 -6.63 4.86
CA TRP A 283 31.86 -6.80 3.50
C TRP A 283 32.21 -8.18 2.92
N THR A 284 33.48 -8.57 3.02
CA THR A 284 33.97 -9.85 2.48
C THR A 284 33.24 -11.03 3.13
N ASP A 285 33.09 -11.01 4.46
CA ASP A 285 32.38 -12.04 5.21
C ASP A 285 30.91 -12.16 4.77
N LEU A 286 30.24 -11.02 4.55
CA LEU A 286 28.85 -10.99 4.07
C LEU A 286 28.74 -11.55 2.65
N VAL A 287 29.62 -11.14 1.73
CA VAL A 287 29.63 -11.63 0.35
C VAL A 287 29.84 -13.15 0.30
N VAL A 288 30.79 -13.67 1.07
CA VAL A 288 31.07 -15.11 1.17
C VAL A 288 29.87 -15.86 1.75
N LEU A 289 29.23 -15.32 2.80
CA LEU A 289 28.03 -15.91 3.39
C LEU A 289 26.88 -15.96 2.38
N ILE A 290 26.61 -14.86 1.68
CA ILE A 290 25.53 -14.79 0.69
C ILE A 290 25.80 -15.73 -0.48
N ALA A 291 27.04 -15.78 -0.98
CA ALA A 291 27.45 -16.74 -1.99
C ALA A 291 27.16 -18.19 -1.56
N TRP A 292 27.50 -18.54 -0.32
CA TRP A 292 27.22 -19.85 0.24
C TRP A 292 25.71 -20.15 0.33
N GLU A 293 24.89 -19.20 0.76
CA GLU A 293 23.44 -19.39 0.83
C GLU A 293 22.81 -19.58 -0.57
N ILE A 294 23.26 -18.82 -1.58
CA ILE A 294 22.79 -18.97 -2.97
C ILE A 294 23.17 -20.35 -3.52
N ALA A 295 24.43 -20.78 -3.34
CA ALA A 295 24.90 -22.06 -3.87
C ALA A 295 24.18 -23.27 -3.24
N ARG A 296 23.87 -23.17 -1.94
CA ARG A 296 23.15 -24.22 -1.19
C ARG A 296 21.68 -24.33 -1.57
N MET A 297 21.07 -23.27 -2.10
CA MET A 297 19.66 -23.29 -2.44
C MET A 297 19.38 -24.16 -3.68
N PRO A 298 18.28 -24.93 -3.68
CA PRO A 298 17.81 -25.59 -4.89
C PRO A 298 17.46 -24.56 -5.98
N ALA A 299 17.87 -24.79 -7.23
CA ALA A 299 17.59 -23.86 -8.34
C ALA A 299 16.09 -23.58 -8.51
N ALA A 300 15.24 -24.58 -8.32
CA ALA A 300 13.78 -24.44 -8.41
C ALA A 300 13.16 -23.54 -7.31
N SER A 301 13.91 -23.25 -6.23
CA SER A 301 13.48 -22.38 -5.14
C SER A 301 14.04 -20.97 -5.26
N LEU A 302 14.96 -20.71 -6.18
CA LEU A 302 15.50 -19.37 -6.40
C LEU A 302 14.52 -18.58 -7.25
N ALA A 303 14.13 -17.39 -6.81
CA ALA A 303 13.26 -16.53 -7.60
C ALA A 303 14.00 -15.88 -8.77
N GLU A 304 13.28 -15.62 -9.86
CA GLU A 304 13.79 -14.83 -10.97
C GLU A 304 13.91 -13.34 -10.58
N PRO A 305 15.10 -12.72 -10.64
CA PRO A 305 15.29 -11.33 -10.28
C PRO A 305 14.71 -10.37 -11.35
N LEU A 306 14.15 -9.25 -10.91
CA LEU A 306 13.65 -8.15 -11.75
C LEU A 306 14.76 -7.50 -12.60
N ALA A 307 15.99 -7.55 -12.11
CA ALA A 307 17.17 -7.09 -12.84
C ALA A 307 18.39 -7.88 -12.37
N PHE A 308 19.25 -8.25 -13.31
CA PHE A 308 20.48 -8.96 -13.04
C PHE A 308 21.70 -8.07 -13.33
N PRO A 309 22.41 -7.57 -12.30
CA PRO A 309 23.63 -6.80 -12.49
C PRO A 309 24.78 -7.66 -13.04
N ARG A 310 25.47 -7.17 -14.07
CA ARG A 310 26.53 -7.90 -14.78
C ARG A 310 27.80 -8.13 -13.94
N ASN A 311 27.99 -7.36 -12.89
CA ASN A 311 29.17 -7.40 -12.02
C ASN A 311 29.04 -8.39 -10.84
N LEU A 312 27.91 -9.10 -10.69
CA LEU A 312 27.73 -10.05 -9.58
C LEU A 312 28.62 -11.29 -9.67
N LEU A 313 28.69 -11.91 -10.85
CA LEU A 313 29.54 -13.09 -11.01
C LEU A 313 31.03 -12.74 -10.81
N PRO A 314 31.56 -11.63 -11.40
CA PRO A 314 32.90 -11.13 -11.08
C PRO A 314 33.13 -10.88 -9.58
N LEU A 315 32.16 -10.25 -8.89
CA LEU A 315 32.23 -10.03 -7.44
C LEU A 315 32.45 -11.36 -6.69
N PHE A 316 31.66 -12.39 -6.98
CA PHE A 316 31.82 -13.68 -6.32
C PHE A 316 33.17 -14.33 -6.67
N CYS A 317 33.62 -14.25 -7.91
CA CYS A 317 34.93 -14.76 -8.33
C CYS A 317 36.11 -14.17 -7.54
N HIS A 318 36.00 -12.94 -7.04
CA HIS A 318 37.03 -12.31 -6.22
C HIS A 318 37.08 -12.84 -4.78
N HIS A 319 35.95 -13.35 -4.26
CA HIS A 319 35.80 -13.65 -2.84
C HIS A 319 35.64 -15.14 -2.51
N VAL A 320 35.29 -15.99 -3.48
CA VAL A 320 35.04 -17.41 -3.26
C VAL A 320 35.90 -18.32 -4.15
N ASP A 321 35.99 -19.59 -3.77
CA ASP A 321 36.78 -20.59 -4.50
C ASP A 321 36.10 -21.03 -5.81
N LYS A 322 36.90 -21.59 -6.73
CA LYS A 322 36.44 -21.96 -8.08
C LYS A 322 35.27 -22.95 -8.07
N GLN A 323 35.19 -23.85 -7.09
CA GLN A 323 34.10 -24.82 -6.99
C GLN A 323 32.78 -24.13 -6.64
N LEU A 324 32.79 -23.16 -5.71
CA LEU A 324 31.60 -22.41 -5.35
C LEU A 324 31.16 -21.48 -6.49
N VAL A 325 32.10 -20.87 -7.22
CA VAL A 325 31.80 -20.06 -8.43
C VAL A 325 31.04 -20.88 -9.47
N GLN A 326 31.50 -22.10 -9.79
CA GLN A 326 30.81 -22.96 -10.76
C GLN A 326 29.39 -23.30 -10.32
N GLN A 327 29.17 -23.51 -9.03
CA GLN A 327 27.83 -23.73 -8.48
C GLN A 327 26.98 -22.46 -8.60
N LEU A 328 27.53 -21.29 -8.28
CA LEU A 328 26.83 -20.01 -8.42
C LEU A 328 26.46 -19.71 -9.87
N GLU A 329 27.39 -19.91 -10.82
CA GLU A 329 27.15 -19.72 -12.25
C GLU A 329 25.99 -20.60 -12.72
N ALA A 330 26.02 -21.91 -12.41
CA ALA A 330 24.92 -22.80 -12.74
C ALA A 330 23.57 -22.41 -12.10
N ARG A 331 23.59 -21.89 -10.85
CA ARG A 331 22.36 -21.42 -10.17
C ARG A 331 21.83 -20.12 -10.76
N MET A 332 22.72 -19.21 -11.11
CA MET A 332 22.37 -17.90 -11.65
C MET A 332 21.96 -18.01 -13.11
N GLU A 333 22.66 -18.75 -13.97
CA GLU A 333 22.30 -18.96 -15.39
C GLU A 333 20.94 -19.63 -15.57
N LEU A 334 20.60 -20.59 -14.72
CA LEU A 334 19.28 -21.24 -14.78
C LEU A 334 18.13 -20.27 -14.43
N ALA A 335 18.40 -19.24 -13.62
CA ALA A 335 17.44 -18.18 -13.34
C ALA A 335 17.30 -17.17 -14.48
N TRP A 336 18.14 -17.21 -15.52
CA TRP A 336 18.00 -16.38 -16.74
C TRP A 336 17.17 -17.03 -17.85
N ILE A 337 16.99 -18.36 -17.80
CA ILE A 337 16.50 -19.15 -18.93
C ILE A 337 15.00 -19.49 -18.82
N TYR A 338 14.34 -19.17 -17.69
CA TYR A 338 12.93 -19.46 -17.46
C TYR A 338 12.07 -18.21 -17.38
#